data_AF-A0A8J8FQV3-F1
#
_entry.id   AF-A0A8J8FQV3-F1
#
_cell.length_a   1.000
_cell.length_b   1.000
_cell.length_c   1.000
_cell.angle_alpha   90.00
_cell.angle_beta   90.00
_cell.angle_gamma   90.00
#
_symmetry.space_group_name_H-M   'P 1'
#
loop_
_entity.id
_entity.type
_entity.pdbx_description
1 polymer ?
#
loop_
_entity_poly.entity_id
_entity_poly.type
_entity_poly.pdbx_seq_one_letter_code
_entity_poly.pdbx_strand_id
1 'polypeptide(L)'
;VFIAKALENSDRRIAEGKTITPYFLLSAFLWESVQSLAVEKMQQGEEESFAFQHAASEVLSKQVKSISIPKRVTQSMREVWLLQLRFTKQTGGRPYRLLAHPRFRAAYDFLLLRAETGGAEQELADWWTRFQVADEAEQKKMTRPRSMGKNKRKGGSRTKNNNYKSTND
;
A
#
# COMPACT_ATOMS: atom_id res chain seq x y z
N VAL A 1 -19.77 0.18 -6.21
CA VAL A 1 -19.56 1.49 -5.54
C VAL A 1 -18.22 2.13 -5.95
N PHE A 2 -17.12 1.38 -6.00
CA PHE A 2 -15.78 1.89 -6.35
C PHE A 2 -15.72 2.74 -7.63
N ILE A 3 -16.23 2.21 -8.75
CA ILE A 3 -16.21 2.89 -10.05
C ILE A 3 -17.03 4.19 -10.02
N ALA A 4 -18.24 4.15 -9.44
CA ALA A 4 -19.09 5.33 -9.31
C ALA A 4 -18.40 6.44 -8.51
N LYS A 5 -17.73 6.08 -7.41
CA LYS A 5 -16.93 7.02 -6.62
C LYS A 5 -15.70 7.56 -7.36
N ALA A 6 -15.04 6.73 -8.17
CA ALA A 6 -13.94 7.17 -9.02
C ALA A 6 -14.40 8.24 -10.02
N LEU A 7 -15.58 8.05 -10.62
CA LEU A 7 -16.20 9.00 -11.55
C LEU A 7 -16.64 10.28 -10.84
N GLU A 8 -17.36 10.19 -9.72
CA GLU A 8 -17.79 11.36 -8.93
C GLU A 8 -16.60 12.22 -8.48
N ASN A 9 -15.54 11.58 -7.96
CA ASN A 9 -14.32 12.27 -7.56
C ASN A 9 -13.61 12.91 -8.77
N SER A 10 -13.75 12.31 -9.95
CA SER A 10 -13.18 12.86 -11.17
C SER A 10 -13.94 14.08 -11.67
N ASP A 11 -15.27 14.02 -11.65
CA ASP A 11 -16.14 15.13 -12.02
C ASP A 11 -15.89 16.34 -11.12
N ARG A 12 -15.84 16.14 -9.79
CA ARG A 12 -15.52 17.21 -8.84
C ARG A 12 -14.18 17.86 -9.13
N ARG A 13 -13.18 17.06 -9.48
CA ARG A 13 -11.83 17.56 -9.75
C ARG A 13 -11.77 18.39 -11.03
N ILE A 14 -12.50 17.99 -12.07
CA ILE A 14 -12.65 18.77 -13.29
C ILE A 14 -13.38 20.08 -13.00
N ALA A 15 -14.46 20.05 -12.19
CA ALA A 15 -15.19 21.24 -11.77
C ALA A 15 -14.31 22.23 -10.98
N GLU A 16 -13.35 21.74 -10.21
CA GLU A 16 -12.33 22.54 -9.50
C GLU A 16 -11.17 23.04 -10.41
N GLY A 17 -11.24 22.80 -11.72
CA GLY A 17 -10.20 23.21 -12.69
C GLY A 17 -8.90 22.39 -12.60
N LYS A 18 -8.92 21.24 -11.90
CA LYS A 18 -7.75 20.37 -11.74
C LYS A 18 -7.73 19.31 -12.85
N THR A 19 -6.57 19.10 -13.46
CA THR A 19 -6.40 18.08 -14.49
C THR A 19 -6.55 16.67 -13.90
N ILE A 20 -7.21 15.80 -14.67
CA ILE A 20 -7.21 14.36 -14.46
C ILE A 20 -6.42 13.66 -15.54
N THR A 21 -5.67 12.65 -15.12
CA THR A 21 -4.93 11.80 -16.04
C THR A 21 -5.79 10.64 -16.51
N PRO A 22 -5.87 10.36 -17.83
CA PRO A 22 -6.70 9.28 -18.36
C PRO A 22 -6.37 7.90 -17.76
N TYR A 23 -5.11 7.66 -17.39
CA TYR A 23 -4.70 6.39 -16.78
C TYR A 23 -5.33 6.17 -15.40
N PHE A 24 -5.72 7.21 -14.68
CA PHE A 24 -6.29 7.08 -13.33
C PHE A 24 -7.66 6.38 -13.37
N LEU A 25 -8.55 6.83 -14.25
CA LEU A 25 -9.88 6.22 -14.41
C LEU A 25 -9.76 4.79 -14.94
N LEU A 26 -8.91 4.56 -15.94
CA LEU A 26 -8.66 3.21 -16.45
C LEU A 26 -8.08 2.28 -15.37
N SER A 27 -7.20 2.80 -14.51
CA SER A 27 -6.70 2.06 -13.35
C SER A 27 -7.81 1.68 -12.37
N ALA A 28 -8.79 2.57 -12.17
CA ALA A 28 -9.90 2.34 -11.26
C ALA A 28 -10.87 1.28 -11.81
N PHE A 29 -11.16 1.32 -13.11
CA PHE A 29 -12.06 0.35 -13.76
C PHE A 29 -11.54 -1.09 -13.72
N LEU A 30 -10.22 -1.27 -13.81
CA LEU A 30 -9.60 -2.60 -13.85
C LEU A 30 -9.08 -3.08 -12.49
N TRP A 31 -9.28 -2.30 -11.42
CA TRP A 31 -8.69 -2.57 -10.12
C TRP A 31 -9.11 -3.91 -9.54
N GLU A 32 -10.41 -4.20 -9.56
CA GLU A 32 -10.99 -5.43 -9.03
C GLU A 32 -10.43 -6.66 -9.75
N SER A 33 -10.29 -6.59 -11.07
CA SER A 33 -9.68 -7.68 -11.85
C SER A 33 -8.21 -7.92 -11.47
N VAL A 34 -7.44 -6.85 -11.24
CA VAL A 34 -6.04 -6.97 -10.80
C VAL A 34 -5.97 -7.56 -9.39
N GLN A 35 -6.82 -7.09 -8.48
CA GLN A 35 -6.84 -7.54 -7.09
C GLN A 35 -7.21 -9.02 -6.99
N SER A 36 -8.29 -9.45 -7.65
CA SER A 36 -8.74 -10.84 -7.63
C SER A 36 -7.69 -11.79 -8.19
N LEU A 37 -7.08 -11.44 -9.32
CA LEU A 37 -6.03 -12.25 -9.93
C LEU A 37 -4.74 -12.27 -9.09
N ALA A 38 -4.38 -11.16 -8.42
CA ALA A 38 -3.25 -11.14 -7.51
C ALA A 38 -3.49 -12.07 -6.31
N VAL A 39 -4.70 -12.07 -5.73
CA VAL A 39 -5.08 -12.97 -4.64
C VAL A 39 -4.98 -14.43 -5.08
N GLU A 40 -5.46 -14.77 -6.28
CA GLU A 40 -5.32 -16.12 -6.84
C GLU A 40 -3.85 -16.55 -6.95
N LYS A 41 -2.99 -15.69 -7.49
CA LYS A 41 -1.55 -15.97 -7.60
C LYS A 41 -0.86 -16.12 -6.25
N MET A 42 -1.26 -15.31 -5.26
CA MET A 42 -0.76 -15.45 -3.88
C MET A 42 -1.18 -16.78 -3.26
N GLN A 43 -2.40 -17.26 -3.52
CA GLN A 43 -2.85 -18.59 -3.08
C GLN A 43 -2.06 -19.73 -3.74
N GLN A 44 -1.52 -19.50 -4.94
CA GLN A 44 -0.61 -20.42 -5.64
C GLN A 44 0.84 -20.36 -5.12
N GLY A 45 1.13 -19.51 -4.12
CA GLY A 45 2.43 -19.41 -3.47
C GLY A 45 3.33 -18.28 -3.97
N GLU A 46 2.85 -17.41 -4.87
CA GLU A 46 3.60 -16.22 -5.27
C GLU A 46 3.68 -15.19 -4.12
N GLU A 47 4.81 -14.51 -3.99
CA GLU A 47 4.94 -13.37 -3.08
C GLU A 47 4.11 -12.17 -3.59
N GLU A 48 3.56 -11.37 -2.67
CA GLU A 48 2.61 -10.29 -2.95
C GLU A 48 3.08 -9.33 -4.07
N SER A 49 4.33 -8.88 -4.02
CA SER A 49 4.85 -7.97 -5.05
C SER A 49 4.88 -8.62 -6.44
N PHE A 50 5.28 -9.89 -6.55
CA PHE A 50 5.29 -10.61 -7.83
C PHE A 50 3.88 -10.92 -8.32
N ALA A 51 2.99 -11.34 -7.43
CA ALA A 51 1.60 -11.63 -7.75
C ALA A 51 0.90 -10.41 -8.36
N PHE A 52 1.06 -9.22 -7.77
CA PHE A 52 0.51 -7.98 -8.33
C PHE A 52 1.17 -7.57 -9.65
N GLN A 53 2.47 -7.79 -9.83
CA GLN A 53 3.16 -7.51 -11.10
C GLN A 53 2.65 -8.39 -12.24
N HIS A 54 2.49 -9.69 -11.99
CA HIS A 54 1.95 -10.64 -12.94
C HIS A 54 0.47 -10.39 -13.23
N ALA A 55 -0.34 -10.18 -12.19
CA ALA A 55 -1.77 -9.86 -12.34
C ALA A 55 -1.99 -8.59 -13.17
N ALA A 56 -1.26 -7.51 -12.87
CA ALA A 56 -1.32 -6.28 -13.65
C ALA A 56 -0.97 -6.51 -15.13
N SER A 57 0.08 -7.29 -15.39
CA SER A 57 0.53 -7.57 -16.75
C SER A 57 -0.47 -8.41 -17.54
N GLU A 58 -1.09 -9.40 -16.89
CA GLU A 58 -2.11 -10.25 -17.50
C GLU A 58 -3.40 -9.48 -17.80
N VAL A 59 -3.91 -8.71 -16.84
CA VAL A 59 -5.11 -7.87 -17.02
C VAL A 59 -4.90 -6.86 -18.14
N LEU A 60 -3.75 -6.17 -18.16
CA LEU A 60 -3.43 -5.23 -19.24
C LEU A 60 -3.33 -5.93 -20.60
N SER A 61 -2.71 -7.11 -20.66
CA SER A 61 -2.57 -7.89 -21.91
C SER A 61 -3.92 -8.36 -22.46
N LYS A 62 -4.90 -8.63 -21.58
CA LYS A 62 -6.28 -8.90 -21.97
C LYS A 62 -6.97 -7.63 -22.46
N GLN A 63 -6.85 -6.53 -21.72
CA GLN A 63 -7.54 -5.26 -22.04
C GLN A 63 -7.10 -4.66 -23.38
N VAL A 64 -5.80 -4.68 -23.69
CA VAL A 64 -5.27 -4.09 -24.93
C VAL A 64 -5.76 -4.79 -26.20
N LYS A 65 -6.31 -6.02 -26.08
CA LYS A 65 -6.97 -6.73 -27.20
C LYS A 65 -8.37 -6.18 -27.50
N SER A 66 -9.02 -5.57 -26.52
CA SER A 66 -10.36 -4.99 -26.66
C SER A 66 -10.31 -3.51 -27.00
N ILE A 67 -9.38 -2.76 -26.41
CA ILE A 67 -9.23 -1.31 -26.61
C ILE A 67 -7.76 -0.98 -26.77
N SER A 68 -7.40 -0.23 -27.82
CA SER A 68 -6.03 0.22 -28.01
C SER A 68 -5.65 1.25 -26.93
N ILE A 69 -4.76 0.86 -26.02
CA ILE A 69 -4.24 1.73 -24.97
C ILE A 69 -2.73 1.92 -25.20
N PRO A 70 -2.22 3.16 -25.35
CA PRO A 70 -0.80 3.40 -25.55
C PRO A 70 0.06 2.85 -24.40
N LYS A 71 1.24 2.31 -24.71
CA LYS A 71 2.16 1.71 -23.73
C LYS A 71 2.50 2.62 -22.54
N ARG A 72 2.61 3.93 -22.76
CA ARG A 72 2.85 4.92 -21.69
C ARG A 72 1.69 4.99 -20.67
N VAL A 73 0.46 4.79 -21.13
CA VAL A 73 -0.74 4.80 -20.30
C VAL A 73 -0.80 3.51 -19.48
N THR A 74 -0.64 2.34 -20.12
CA THR A 74 -0.62 1.05 -19.41
C THR A 74 0.51 0.96 -18.39
N GLN A 75 1.69 1.52 -18.70
CA GLN A 75 2.79 1.63 -17.74
C GLN A 75 2.41 2.49 -16.54
N SER A 76 1.72 3.61 -16.77
CA SER A 76 1.23 4.47 -15.69
C SER A 76 0.21 3.77 -14.81
N MET A 77 -0.68 2.99 -15.41
CA MET A 77 -1.67 2.21 -14.68
C MET A 77 -1.02 1.18 -13.77
N ARG A 78 -0.04 0.43 -14.29
CA ARG A 78 0.74 -0.55 -13.53
C ARG A 78 1.40 0.09 -12.32
N GLU A 79 1.99 1.26 -12.49
CA GLU A 79 2.65 1.95 -11.39
C GLU A 79 1.67 2.43 -10.32
N VAL A 80 0.49 2.94 -10.69
CA VAL A 80 -0.56 3.30 -9.72
C VAL A 80 -0.92 2.10 -8.84
N TRP A 81 -1.11 0.93 -9.45
CA TRP A 81 -1.42 -0.31 -8.73
C TRP A 81 -0.26 -0.78 -7.86
N LEU A 82 0.97 -0.84 -8.37
CA LEU A 82 2.13 -1.32 -7.61
C LEU A 82 2.51 -0.39 -6.45
N LEU A 83 2.26 0.91 -6.59
CA LEU A 83 2.46 1.86 -5.50
C LEU A 83 1.51 1.60 -4.33
N GLN A 84 0.34 0.97 -4.56
CA GLN A 84 -0.59 0.61 -3.49
C GLN A 84 0.06 -0.22 -2.39
N LEU A 85 0.92 -1.18 -2.77
CA LEU A 85 1.64 -2.04 -1.84
C LEU A 85 2.64 -1.26 -0.97
N ARG A 86 3.14 -0.12 -1.48
CA ARG A 86 4.16 0.69 -0.82
C ARG A 86 3.59 1.62 0.24
N PHE A 87 2.31 1.99 0.16
CA PHE A 87 1.69 2.87 1.18
C PHE A 87 1.71 2.25 2.58
N THR A 88 1.69 0.92 2.68
CA THR A 88 1.78 0.19 3.97
C THR A 88 3.13 0.40 4.69
N LYS A 89 4.17 0.84 3.98
CA LYS A 89 5.53 0.99 4.52
C LYS A 89 5.75 2.41 5.07
N GLN A 90 5.18 2.69 6.24
CA GLN A 90 5.19 4.01 6.90
C GLN A 90 6.48 4.35 7.69
N THR A 91 7.45 3.43 7.76
CA THR A 91 8.64 3.59 8.61
C THR A 91 9.93 3.90 7.83
N GLY A 92 10.82 4.66 8.47
CA GLY A 92 12.15 5.00 7.93
C GLY A 92 12.10 5.88 6.68
N GLY A 93 13.02 5.64 5.74
CA GLY A 93 13.15 6.45 4.51
C GLY A 93 12.15 6.12 3.40
N ARG A 94 11.34 5.07 3.53
CA ARG A 94 10.44 4.60 2.47
C ARG A 94 9.32 5.60 2.14
N PRO A 95 8.67 6.24 3.14
CA PRO A 95 7.63 7.22 2.85
C PRO A 95 8.11 8.42 2.03
N TYR A 96 9.29 8.94 2.35
CA TYR A 96 9.90 10.06 1.60
C TYR A 96 10.14 9.70 0.13
N ARG A 97 10.65 8.49 -0.14
CA ARG A 97 10.85 8.02 -1.52
C ARG A 97 9.54 7.86 -2.28
N LEU A 98 8.48 7.42 -1.60
CA LEU A 98 7.17 7.30 -2.20
C LEU A 98 6.56 8.67 -2.48
N LEU A 99 6.70 9.63 -1.56
CA LEU A 99 6.23 11.01 -1.72
C LEU A 99 6.89 11.71 -2.92
N ALA A 100 8.18 11.45 -3.15
CA ALA A 100 8.93 11.99 -4.30
C ALA A 100 8.63 11.30 -5.64
N HIS A 101 7.80 10.24 -5.66
CA HIS A 101 7.53 9.49 -6.88
C HIS A 101 6.67 10.30 -7.87
N PRO A 102 6.98 10.33 -9.18
CA PRO A 102 6.23 11.14 -10.16
C PRO A 102 4.72 10.84 -10.23
N ARG A 103 4.34 9.60 -9.87
CA ARG A 103 2.95 9.13 -9.84
C ARG A 103 2.34 9.09 -8.45
N PHE A 104 3.00 9.66 -7.44
CA PHE A 104 2.51 9.68 -6.06
C PHE A 104 1.09 10.24 -5.99
N ARG A 105 0.81 11.39 -6.61
CA ARG A 105 -0.51 12.03 -6.53
C ARG A 105 -1.63 11.10 -7.00
N ALA A 106 -1.47 10.48 -8.17
CA ALA A 106 -2.45 9.55 -8.70
C ALA A 106 -2.61 8.30 -7.81
N ALA A 107 -1.50 7.76 -7.29
CA ALA A 107 -1.54 6.60 -6.41
C ALA A 107 -2.15 6.91 -5.03
N TYR A 108 -1.94 8.12 -4.52
CA TYR A 108 -2.54 8.61 -3.27
C TYR A 108 -4.05 8.88 -3.45
N ASP A 109 -4.45 9.51 -4.55
CA ASP A 109 -5.88 9.67 -4.89
C ASP A 109 -6.57 8.30 -5.00
N PHE A 110 -5.86 7.30 -5.51
CA PHE A 110 -6.32 5.93 -5.57
C PHE A 110 -6.44 5.27 -4.18
N LEU A 111 -5.49 5.56 -3.28
CA LEU A 111 -5.57 5.12 -1.88
C LEU A 111 -6.79 5.73 -1.17
N LEU A 112 -7.05 7.02 -1.37
CA LEU A 112 -8.23 7.69 -0.80
C LEU A 112 -9.52 7.05 -1.28
N LEU A 113 -9.62 6.79 -2.59
CA LEU A 113 -10.76 6.09 -3.17
C LEU A 113 -10.94 4.69 -2.56
N ARG A 114 -9.85 3.93 -2.39
CA ARG A 114 -9.89 2.62 -1.73
C ARG A 114 -10.34 2.73 -0.27
N ALA A 115 -9.88 3.72 0.48
CA ALA A 115 -10.29 3.91 1.87
C ALA A 115 -11.79 4.24 1.97
N GLU A 116 -12.29 5.15 1.13
CA GLU A 116 -13.70 5.53 1.08
C GLU A 116 -14.63 4.33 0.77
N THR A 117 -14.15 3.38 -0.02
CA THR A 117 -14.94 2.22 -0.46
C THR A 117 -14.64 0.95 0.35
N GLY A 118 -13.85 1.02 1.42
CA GLY A 118 -13.50 -0.12 2.27
C GLY A 118 -12.42 -1.08 1.71
N GLY A 119 -11.74 -0.71 0.64
CA GLY A 119 -10.63 -1.46 0.04
C GLY A 119 -9.26 -1.16 0.63
N ALA A 120 -9.15 -0.21 1.55
CA ALA A 120 -7.96 0.11 2.35
C ALA A 120 -8.38 0.67 3.72
N GLU A 121 -7.48 0.64 4.70
CA GLU A 121 -7.75 1.21 6.03
C GLU A 121 -7.82 2.75 5.97
N GLN A 122 -8.83 3.34 6.61
CA GLN A 122 -8.96 4.80 6.69
C GLN A 122 -7.76 5.45 7.42
N GLU A 123 -7.26 4.81 8.48
CA GLU A 123 -6.08 5.29 9.22
C GLU A 123 -4.83 5.42 8.34
N LEU A 124 -4.68 4.51 7.36
CA LEU A 124 -3.59 4.56 6.39
C LEU A 124 -3.71 5.80 5.49
N ALA A 125 -4.92 6.06 4.97
CA ALA A 125 -5.19 7.25 4.17
C ALA A 125 -4.96 8.55 4.98
N ASP A 126 -5.41 8.60 6.22
CA ASP A 126 -5.25 9.76 7.10
C ASP A 126 -3.79 10.02 7.44
N TRP A 127 -3.00 8.97 7.67
CA TRP A 127 -1.56 9.09 7.89
C TRP A 127 -0.86 9.73 6.69
N TRP A 128 -1.16 9.27 5.47
CA TRP A 128 -0.56 9.83 4.25
C TRP A 128 -1.03 11.26 3.98
N THR A 129 -2.28 11.57 4.33
CA THR A 129 -2.85 12.91 4.24
C THR A 129 -2.08 13.90 5.11
N ARG A 130 -1.73 13.50 6.34
CA ARG A 130 -0.90 14.31 7.24
C ARG A 130 0.56 14.37 6.79
N PHE A 131 1.14 13.23 6.40
CA PHE A 131 2.56 13.14 6.06
C PHE A 131 2.96 14.07 4.92
N GLN A 132 2.13 14.20 3.89
CA GLN A 132 2.44 15.03 2.71
C GLN A 132 2.47 16.55 2.99
N VAL A 133 1.78 17.02 4.05
CA VAL A 133 1.71 18.44 4.42
C VAL A 133 2.49 18.78 5.69
N ALA A 134 2.96 17.75 6.41
CA ALA A 134 3.75 17.90 7.62
C ALA A 134 5.13 18.52 7.31
N ASP A 135 5.64 19.31 8.25
CA ASP A 135 7.02 19.80 8.20
C ASP A 135 8.04 18.66 8.40
N GLU A 136 9.32 18.94 8.12
CA GLU A 136 10.38 17.92 8.19
C GLU A 136 10.52 17.30 9.59
N ALA A 137 10.33 18.11 10.65
CA ALA A 137 10.44 17.65 12.01
C ALA A 137 9.32 16.65 12.36
N GLU A 138 8.10 16.93 11.93
CA GLU A 138 6.93 16.08 12.14
C GLU A 138 6.98 14.84 11.24
N GLN A 139 7.37 14.95 9.97
CA GLN A 139 7.62 13.80 9.09
C GLN A 139 8.65 12.84 9.71
N LYS A 140 9.72 13.39 10.31
CA LYS A 140 10.74 12.57 11.00
C LYS A 140 10.19 11.86 12.22
N LYS A 141 9.23 12.44 12.95
CA LYS A 141 8.55 11.76 14.06
C LYS A 141 7.59 10.69 13.55
N MET A 142 6.78 10.99 12.54
CA MET A 142 5.78 10.08 11.96
C MET A 142 6.40 8.80 11.38
N THR A 143 7.62 8.88 10.86
CA THR A 143 8.34 7.76 10.26
C THR A 143 9.17 6.92 11.26
N ARG A 144 9.19 7.31 12.55
CA ARG A 144 9.83 6.50 13.57
C ARG A 144 9.09 5.18 13.71
N PRO A 145 9.79 4.05 13.87
CA PRO A 145 9.13 2.81 14.23
C PRO A 145 8.37 3.04 15.53
N ARG A 146 7.07 2.73 15.55
CA ARG A 146 6.33 2.66 16.83
C ARG A 146 7.11 1.69 17.69
N SER A 147 7.65 2.18 18.80
CA SER A 147 8.27 1.33 19.80
C SER A 147 7.20 0.35 20.25
N MET A 148 7.22 -0.88 19.72
CA MET A 148 6.58 -2.01 20.37
C MET A 148 7.04 -1.94 21.83
N GLY A 149 6.12 -1.65 22.74
CA GLY A 149 6.43 -1.47 24.14
C GLY A 149 7.37 -2.59 24.57
N LYS A 150 8.53 -2.24 25.14
CA LYS A 150 9.42 -3.19 25.78
C LYS A 150 8.56 -3.96 26.77
N ASN A 151 8.13 -5.16 26.37
CA ASN A 151 7.49 -6.09 27.26
C ASN A 151 8.55 -6.36 28.32
N LYS A 152 8.30 -5.81 29.51
CA LYS A 152 9.19 -5.82 30.66
C LYS A 152 9.43 -7.29 30.97
N ARG A 153 10.53 -7.86 30.45
CA ARG A 153 11.07 -9.15 30.88
C ARG A 153 11.39 -8.98 32.36
N LYS A 154 10.39 -9.21 33.22
CA LYS A 154 10.55 -9.42 34.64
C LYS A 154 11.46 -10.64 34.73
N GLY A 155 12.73 -10.39 35.06
CA GLY A 155 13.67 -11.44 35.41
C GLY A 155 13.06 -12.25 36.54
N GLY A 156 12.57 -13.43 36.20
CA GLY A 156 12.27 -14.49 37.15
C GLY A 156 13.59 -14.97 37.73
N SER A 157 13.77 -14.68 39.01
CA SER A 157 14.87 -15.06 39.88
C SER A 157 15.35 -16.50 39.63
N ARG A 158 16.67 -16.66 39.44
CA ARG A 158 17.38 -17.94 39.60
C ARG A 158 17.26 -18.37 41.06
N THR A 159 16.30 -19.24 41.37
CA THR A 159 16.33 -20.00 42.62
C THR A 159 17.33 -21.14 42.44
N LYS A 160 18.48 -21.02 43.12
CA LYS A 160 19.46 -22.10 43.33
C LYS A 160 18.74 -23.33 43.88
N ASN A 161 18.86 -24.47 43.22
CA ASN A 161 18.60 -25.75 43.85
C ASN A 161 19.94 -26.49 44.02
N ASN A 162 20.49 -26.38 45.22
CA ASN A 162 21.56 -27.25 45.71
C ASN A 162 20.92 -28.55 46.15
N ASN A 163 21.29 -29.67 45.52
CA ASN A 163 21.38 -30.96 46.22
C ASN A 163 22.09 -31.99 45.32
N TYR A 164 23.41 -32.05 45.47
CA TYR A 164 24.18 -33.26 45.20
C TYR A 164 24.65 -33.76 46.57
N LYS A 165 23.95 -34.75 47.12
CA LYS A 165 24.50 -35.60 48.19
C LYS A 165 25.03 -36.85 47.51
N SER A 166 26.35 -36.89 47.40
CA SER A 166 27.12 -38.12 47.22
C SER A 166 27.23 -38.80 48.58
N THR A 167 26.86 -40.07 48.65
CA THR A 167 27.48 -41.02 49.59
C THR A 167 27.53 -42.37 48.87
N ASN A 168 28.74 -42.74 48.47
CA ASN A 168 29.17 -44.13 48.38
C ASN A 168 28.97 -44.77 49.76
N ASP A 169 28.34 -45.95 49.79
CA ASP A 169 28.89 -47.20 50.31
C ASP A 169 27.99 -48.36 49.84
#